data_AF-D2ECJ0-F1
#
_entry.id   AF-D2ECJ0-F1
#
_cell.length_a   1.000
_cell.length_b   1.000
_cell.length_c   1.000
_cell.angle_alpha   90.00
_cell.angle_beta   90.00
_cell.angle_gamma   90.00
#
_symmetry.space_group_name_H-M   'P 1'
#
loop_
_entity.id
_entity.type
_entity.pdbx_description
1 polymer ?
#
loop_
_entity_poly.entity_id
_entity_poly.type
_entity_poly.pdbx_seq_one_letter_code
_entity_poly.pdbx_strand_id
1 'polypeptide(L)' 'MNTFSVSRLALALAFGVTLTACSSTPPDQRPSDQTAPGTSSRPILSAKEAQNFDAQHYFASLTPGAAAWNPSPITLPAQP' A
#
# COMPACT_ATOMS: atom_id res chain seq x y z
N MET A 1 29.32 45.10 25.47
CA MET A 1 28.53 43.86 25.39
C MET A 1 27.14 44.25 24.94
N ASN A 2 26.82 44.08 23.66
CA ASN A 2 25.49 44.42 23.14
C ASN A 2 24.62 43.15 23.18
N THR A 3 23.62 43.14 24.05
CA THR A 3 22.62 42.09 24.16
C THR A 3 21.72 42.10 22.93
N PHE A 4 21.78 41.05 22.12
CA PHE A 4 20.87 40.85 21.00
C PHE A 4 19.45 40.57 21.51
N SER A 5 18.53 41.50 21.27
CA SER A 5 17.11 41.29 21.48
C SER A 5 16.59 40.39 20.36
N VAL A 6 16.43 39.11 20.65
CA VAL A 6 15.88 38.13 19.70
C VAL A 6 14.37 38.37 19.64
N SER A 7 13.94 39.04 18.58
CA SER A 7 12.54 39.42 18.36
C SER A 7 11.64 38.19 18.36
N ARG A 8 10.54 38.22 19.12
CA ARG A 8 9.55 37.12 19.25
C ARG A 8 9.00 36.62 17.91
N LEU A 9 9.09 37.43 16.86
CA LEU A 9 8.74 37.06 15.49
C LEU A 9 9.61 35.93 14.93
N ALA A 10 10.90 35.90 15.29
CA ALA A 10 11.82 34.86 14.83
C ALA A 10 11.50 33.49 15.44
N LEU A 11 10.94 33.47 16.65
CA LEU A 11 10.50 32.22 17.28
C LEU A 11 9.21 31.68 16.66
N ALA A 12 8.29 32.56 16.21
CA ALA A 12 7.04 32.14 15.56
C ALA A 12 7.27 31.53 14.17
N LEU A 13 8.30 31.95 13.45
CA LEU A 13 8.63 31.38 12.14
C LEU A 13 9.25 29.98 12.24
N ALA A 14 9.89 29.64 13.36
CA ALA A 14 10.55 28.35 13.56
C ALA A 14 9.56 27.18 13.79
N PHE A 15 8.31 27.46 14.18
CA PHE A 15 7.29 26.43 14.41
C PHE A 15 6.25 26.29 13.28
N GLY A 16 6.26 27.16 12.27
CA GLY A 16 5.27 27.14 11.18
C GLY A 16 5.58 26.19 10.02
N VAL A 17 6.80 25.63 9.96
CA VAL A 17 7.31 24.93 8.76
C VAL A 17 7.25 23.39 8.88
N THR A 18 6.70 22.83 9.96
CA THR A 18 6.64 21.37 10.15
C THR A 18 5.34 20.71 9.66
N LEU A 19 4.38 21.47 9.11
CA LEU A 19 3.02 20.98 8.83
C LEU A 19 2.72 20.66 7.35
N THR A 20 3.66 20.77 6.43
CA THR A 20 3.37 20.55 4.98
C THR A 20 3.83 19.21 4.42
N ALA A 21 4.36 18.30 5.24
CA ALA A 21 4.89 17.00 4.78
C ALA A 21 3.90 15.82 4.82
N CYS A 22 2.61 16.03 5.08
CA CYS A 22 1.63 14.92 5.19
C CYS A 22 0.94 14.51 3.86
N SER A 23 1.31 15.10 2.73
CA SER A 23 0.62 14.85 1.44
C SER A 23 1.39 13.97 0.45
N SER A 24 2.45 13.26 0.87
CA SER A 24 3.35 12.58 -0.08
C SER A 24 3.20 11.07 -0.21
N THR A 25 2.25 10.39 0.47
CA THR A 25 2.03 8.95 0.21
C THR A 25 1.64 8.78 -1.26
N PRO A 26 2.47 8.11 -2.08
CA PRO A 26 2.18 7.85 -3.49
C PRO A 26 0.80 7.21 -3.65
N PRO A 27 0.08 7.45 -4.76
CA PRO A 27 -1.25 6.89 -4.97
C PRO A 27 -1.34 5.38 -4.67
N ASP A 28 -0.30 4.61 -5.02
CA ASP A 28 -0.25 3.16 -4.82
C ASP A 28 -0.03 2.73 -3.36
N GLN A 29 0.36 3.66 -2.48
CA GLN A 29 0.56 3.42 -1.05
C GLN A 29 -0.58 4.02 -0.21
N ARG A 30 -1.56 4.67 -0.85
CA ARG A 30 -2.75 5.15 -0.16
C ARG A 30 -3.56 3.92 0.30
N PRO A 31 -3.89 3.82 1.60
CA PRO A 31 -4.77 2.76 2.06
C PRO A 31 -6.08 2.78 1.27
N SER A 32 -6.59 1.60 0.93
CA SER A 32 -7.93 1.49 0.34
C SER A 32 -8.97 1.98 1.34
N ASP A 33 -9.97 2.74 0.87
CA ASP A 33 -11.14 3.11 1.67
C ASP A 33 -12.09 1.92 1.92
N GLN A 34 -11.85 0.78 1.29
CA GLN A 34 -12.68 -0.41 1.43
C GLN A 34 -12.41 -1.09 2.77
N THR A 35 -13.44 -1.15 3.62
CA THR A 35 -13.39 -1.79 4.95
C THR A 35 -14.35 -2.97 5.01
N ALA A 36 -13.86 -4.13 5.47
CA ALA A 36 -14.68 -5.32 5.67
C ALA A 36 -15.68 -5.13 6.84
N PRO A 37 -16.90 -5.71 6.79
CA PRO A 37 -17.42 -6.62 5.76
C PRO A 37 -18.03 -5.90 4.53
N GLY A 38 -17.95 -4.57 4.45
CA GLY A 38 -18.64 -3.79 3.44
C GLY A 38 -20.14 -3.67 3.72
N THR A 39 -20.96 -3.74 2.68
CA THR A 39 -22.43 -3.66 2.77
C THR A 39 -23.11 -4.79 2.00
N SER A 40 -24.42 -4.98 2.16
CA SER A 40 -25.17 -6.00 1.41
C SER A 40 -25.09 -5.83 -0.11
N SER A 41 -25.01 -4.60 -0.61
CA SER A 41 -24.87 -4.33 -2.05
C SER A 41 -23.43 -4.41 -2.54
N ARG A 42 -22.44 -4.29 -1.63
CA ARG A 42 -21.02 -4.33 -1.95
C ARG A 42 -20.21 -4.91 -0.78
N PRO A 43 -20.14 -6.25 -0.68
CA PRO A 43 -19.36 -6.91 0.37
C PRO A 43 -17.85 -6.74 0.10
N ILE A 44 -17.07 -6.63 1.18
CA ILE A 44 -15.61 -6.48 1.15
C ILE A 44 -14.99 -7.55 2.04
N LEU A 45 -14.01 -8.29 1.49
CA LEU A 45 -13.29 -9.33 2.21
C LEU A 45 -12.43 -8.73 3.34
N SER A 46 -12.41 -9.40 4.48
CA SER A 46 -11.39 -9.16 5.50
C SER A 46 -10.02 -9.65 5.02
N ALA A 47 -8.95 -9.16 5.67
CA ALA A 47 -7.60 -9.63 5.39
C ALA A 47 -7.43 -11.14 5.61
N LYS A 48 -8.21 -11.75 6.52
CA LYS A 48 -8.15 -13.19 6.78
C LYS A 48 -8.85 -14.00 5.70
N GLU A 49 -10.00 -13.54 5.22
CA GLU A 49 -10.73 -14.19 4.12
C GLU A 49 -9.96 -14.09 2.81
N ALA A 50 -9.33 -12.93 2.55
CA ALA A 50 -8.54 -12.70 1.35
C ALA A 50 -7.33 -13.63 1.19
N GLN A 51 -6.83 -14.25 2.26
CA GLN A 51 -5.73 -15.24 2.20
C GLN A 51 -6.08 -16.48 1.37
N ASN A 52 -7.37 -16.76 1.16
CA ASN A 52 -7.82 -17.88 0.35
C ASN A 52 -8.02 -17.51 -1.14
N PHE A 53 -7.87 -16.24 -1.51
CA PHE A 53 -8.17 -15.71 -2.85
C PHE A 53 -6.93 -15.12 -3.51
N ASP A 54 -5.85 -15.89 -3.54
CA ASP A 54 -4.58 -15.55 -4.19
C ASP A 54 -4.30 -16.48 -5.39
N ALA A 55 -3.27 -16.16 -6.17
CA ALA A 55 -2.95 -16.91 -7.39
C ALA A 55 -2.70 -18.42 -7.12
N GLN A 56 -2.08 -18.77 -5.98
CA GLN A 56 -1.81 -20.17 -5.63
C GLN A 56 -3.10 -20.97 -5.37
N HIS A 57 -4.11 -20.37 -4.72
CA HIS A 57 -5.40 -21.02 -4.51
C HIS A 57 -6.21 -21.10 -5.82
N TYR A 58 -6.17 -20.06 -6.66
CA TYR A 58 -6.83 -20.09 -7.98
C TYR A 58 -6.18 -21.09 -8.96
N PHE A 59 -4.87 -21.33 -8.85
CA PHE A 59 -4.13 -22.25 -9.71
C PHE A 59 -3.85 -23.61 -9.06
N ALA A 60 -4.53 -23.93 -7.96
CA ALA A 60 -4.37 -25.19 -7.25
C ALA A 60 -4.73 -26.39 -8.15
N SER A 61 -3.97 -27.48 -8.01
CA SER A 61 -4.30 -28.76 -8.63
C SER A 61 -5.35 -29.50 -7.81
N LEU A 62 -6.21 -30.26 -8.48
CA LEU A 62 -7.18 -31.14 -7.80
C LEU A 62 -6.53 -32.46 -7.35
N THR A 63 -5.38 -32.82 -7.92
CA THR A 63 -4.67 -34.06 -7.60
C THR A 63 -3.98 -33.93 -6.24
N PRO A 64 -4.24 -34.85 -5.28
CA PRO A 64 -3.55 -34.81 -3.98
C PRO A 64 -2.03 -34.89 -4.15
N GLY A 65 -1.32 -34.00 -3.45
CA GLY A 65 0.15 -33.93 -3.50
C GLY A 65 0.72 -33.27 -4.76
N ALA A 66 -0.10 -32.85 -5.73
CA ALA A 66 0.36 -32.03 -6.84
C ALA A 66 0.44 -30.56 -6.43
N ALA A 67 1.52 -29.88 -6.81
CA ALA A 67 1.66 -28.44 -6.61
C ALA A 67 0.67 -27.65 -7.47
N ALA A 68 0.34 -26.42 -7.04
CA ALA A 68 -0.36 -25.45 -7.87
C ALA A 68 0.46 -25.09 -9.11
N TRP A 69 -0.21 -24.71 -10.19
CA TRP A 69 0.46 -24.23 -11.40
C TRP A 69 1.15 -22.89 -11.11
N ASN A 70 2.47 -22.85 -11.35
CA ASN A 70 3.29 -21.66 -11.19
C ASN A 70 4.01 -21.38 -12.52
N PRO A 71 3.40 -20.61 -13.43
CA PRO A 71 4.00 -20.35 -14.74
C PRO A 71 5.23 -19.46 -14.63
N SER A 72 6.25 -19.78 -15.44
CA SER A 72 7.31 -18.82 -15.75
C SER A 72 6.78 -17.71 -16.65
N PRO A 73 7.35 -16.49 -16.60
CA PRO A 73 7.07 -15.45 -17.59
C PRO A 73 7.30 -15.96 -19.02
N ILE A 74 6.54 -15.41 -19.97
CA ILE A 74 6.73 -15.70 -21.39
C ILE A 74 8.12 -15.24 -21.82
N THR A 75 8.91 -16.15 -22.40
CA THR A 75 10.23 -15.85 -22.96
C THR A 75 10.14 -15.92 -24.47
N LEU A 76 10.45 -14.81 -25.14
CA LEU A 76 10.49 -14.77 -26.60
C LEU A 76 11.80 -15.41 -27.10
N PRO A 77 11.77 -16.21 -28.18
CA PRO A 77 12.98 -16.76 -28.77
C PRO A 77 13.82 -15.64 -29.40
N ALA A 78 15.13 -15.87 -29.51
CA ALA A 78 16.05 -14.88 -30.09
C ALA A 78 15.78 -14.61 -31.57
N GLN A 79 15.26 -15.60 -32.30
CA GLN A 79 14.80 -15.45 -33.68
C GLN A 79 13.45 -16.18 -33.89
N PRO A 80 12.61 -15.71 -34.83
CA PRO A 80 11.30 -16.31 -35.15
C PRO A 80 11.38 -17.76 -35.65
#